data_AF-A0A2N7S3H6-F1
#
_entry.id   AF-A0A2N7S3H6-F1
#
_cell.length_a   1.000
_cell.length_b   1.000
_cell.length_c   1.000
_cell.angle_alpha   90.00
_cell.angle_beta   90.00
_cell.angle_gamma   90.00
#
_symmetry.space_group_name_H-M   'P 1'
#
loop_
_entity.id
_entity.type
_entity.pdbx_description
1 polymer ?
#
loop_
_entity_poly.entity_id
_entity_poly.type
_entity_poly.pdbx_seq_one_letter_code
_entity_poly.pdbx_strand_id
1 'polypeptide(L)'
;MYKICKWTTLAAFALALVLWLGFGGRDEFVSQEGGPYSPVVYISGLLALLGLVAATIMTVGFFGTSIQRTVKRNAIRYGMRK
;
A
#
# COMPACT_ATOMS: atom_id res chain seq x y z
N MET A 1 -14.42 5.20 -2.14
CA MET A 1 -12.98 5.10 -2.46
C MET A 1 -12.20 4.27 -1.43
N TYR A 2 -12.24 4.57 -0.12
CA TYR A 2 -11.49 3.78 0.89
C TYR A 2 -11.70 2.27 0.88
N LYS A 3 -12.95 1.81 0.75
CA LYS A 3 -13.25 0.36 0.71
C LYS A 3 -12.58 -0.30 -0.50
N ILE A 4 -12.64 0.33 -1.66
CA ILE A 4 -12.05 -0.19 -2.90
C ILE A 4 -10.52 -0.22 -2.75
N CYS A 5 -9.88 0.87 -2.31
CA CYS A 5 -8.43 0.88 -2.09
C CYS A 5 -7.97 -0.15 -1.06
N LYS A 6 -8.76 -0.39 0.01
CA LYS A 6 -8.46 -1.43 1.02
C LYS A 6 -8.46 -2.82 0.40
N TRP A 7 -9.47 -3.15 -0.41
CA TRP A 7 -9.55 -4.46 -1.05
C TRP A 7 -8.50 -4.63 -2.14
N THR A 8 -8.19 -3.58 -2.92
CA THR A 8 -7.15 -3.66 -3.96
C THR A 8 -5.75 -3.80 -3.37
N THR A 9 -5.43 -3.10 -2.27
CA THR A 9 -4.16 -3.29 -1.56
C THR A 9 -4.03 -4.69 -0.98
N LEU A 10 -5.09 -5.19 -0.35
CA LEU A 10 -5.10 -6.53 0.22
C LEU A 10 -4.91 -7.60 -0.87
N ALA A 11 -5.63 -7.46 -1.99
CA ALA A 11 -5.52 -8.38 -3.12
C ALA A 11 -4.13 -8.31 -3.77
N ALA A 12 -3.58 -7.11 -3.99
CA ALA A 12 -2.23 -6.95 -4.56
C ALA A 12 -1.16 -7.57 -3.65
N PHE A 13 -1.28 -7.37 -2.33
CA PHE A 13 -0.35 -7.94 -1.36
C PHE A 13 -0.47 -9.46 -1.27
N ALA A 14 -1.70 -9.99 -1.27
CA ALA A 14 -1.94 -11.43 -1.26
C ALA A 14 -1.39 -12.11 -2.52
N LEU A 15 -1.62 -11.53 -3.70
CA LEU A 15 -1.08 -12.05 -4.96
C LEU A 15 0.45 -11.96 -5.00
N ALA A 16 1.03 -10.86 -4.52
CA ALA A 16 2.48 -10.72 -4.39
C ALA A 16 3.07 -11.80 -3.47
N LEU A 17 2.45 -12.07 -2.32
CA LEU A 17 2.86 -13.12 -1.39
C LEU A 17 2.78 -14.52 -2.01
N VAL A 18 1.70 -14.83 -2.74
CA VAL A 18 1.54 -16.14 -3.40
C VAL A 18 2.59 -16.33 -4.50
N LEU A 19 2.88 -15.30 -5.29
CA LEU A 19 3.92 -15.37 -6.32
C LEU A 19 5.32 -15.46 -5.69
N TRP A 20 5.57 -14.72 -4.62
CA TRP A 20 6.86 -14.68 -3.93
C TRP A 20 7.17 -15.99 -3.19
N LEU A 21 6.21 -16.52 -2.41
CA LEU A 21 6.41 -17.69 -1.56
C LEU A 21 5.92 -19.01 -2.19
N GLY A 22 4.85 -18.97 -2.98
CA GLY A 22 4.21 -20.17 -3.54
C GLY A 22 4.74 -20.61 -4.90
N PHE A 23 5.24 -19.67 -5.71
CA PHE A 23 5.82 -19.96 -7.04
C PHE A 23 7.34 -19.85 -7.09
N GLY A 24 8.01 -19.86 -5.94
CA GLY A 24 9.47 -19.91 -5.86
C GLY A 24 10.19 -18.60 -6.20
N GLY A 25 9.49 -17.47 -6.34
CA GLY A 25 10.11 -16.17 -6.63
C GLY A 25 11.14 -15.74 -5.58
N ARG A 26 10.90 -16.05 -4.29
CA ARG A 26 11.87 -15.84 -3.21
C ARG A 26 13.11 -16.70 -3.39
N ASP A 27 12.94 -17.98 -3.68
CA ASP A 27 14.06 -18.92 -3.75
C ASP A 27 14.93 -18.63 -4.97
N GLU A 28 14.32 -18.22 -6.09
CA GLU A 28 15.02 -17.71 -7.27
C GLU A 28 15.78 -16.41 -6.96
N PHE A 29 15.15 -15.46 -6.25
CA PHE A 29 15.79 -14.21 -5.86
C PHE A 29 16.99 -14.41 -4.90
N VAL A 30 16.89 -15.38 -3.98
CA VAL A 30 17.95 -15.64 -2.99
C VAL A 30 19.08 -16.48 -3.56
N SER A 31 18.79 -17.40 -4.50
CA SER A 31 19.79 -18.32 -5.05
C SER A 31 20.53 -17.80 -6.28
N GLN A 32 20.01 -16.80 -6.99
CA GLN A 32 20.71 -16.21 -8.14
C GLN A 32 21.72 -15.14 -7.70
N GLU A 33 23.00 -15.41 -7.92
CA GLU A 33 24.09 -14.45 -7.75
C GLU A 33 24.35 -13.60 -9.01
N GLY A 34 23.83 -14.02 -10.18
CA GLY A 34 23.95 -13.27 -11.43
C GLY A 34 23.13 -13.86 -12.59
N GLY A 35 22.41 -13.01 -13.30
CA GLY A 35 21.55 -13.35 -14.43
C GLY A 35 20.20 -12.62 -14.39
N PRO A 36 19.41 -12.65 -15.48
CA PRO A 36 18.05 -12.12 -15.48
C PRO A 36 17.12 -13.04 -14.70
N TYR A 37 16.32 -12.46 -13.79
CA TYR A 37 15.30 -13.19 -13.04
C TYR A 37 14.14 -13.62 -13.94
N SER A 38 13.41 -14.65 -13.54
CA SER A 38 12.15 -15.00 -14.19
C SER A 38 11.09 -13.89 -14.03
N PRO A 39 10.08 -13.84 -14.93
CA PRO A 39 8.97 -12.90 -14.81
C PRO A 39 8.24 -12.96 -13.46
N VAL A 40 8.30 -14.09 -12.73
CA VAL A 40 7.64 -14.25 -11.42
C VAL A 40 8.22 -13.27 -10.39
N VAL A 41 9.54 -13.11 -10.36
CA VAL A 41 10.24 -12.17 -9.45
C VAL A 41 9.89 -10.72 -9.80
N TYR A 42 9.88 -10.38 -11.10
CA TYR A 42 9.54 -9.03 -11.54
C TYR A 42 8.07 -8.68 -11.26
N ILE A 43 7.14 -9.58 -11.56
CA ILE A 43 5.69 -9.35 -11.37
C ILE A 43 5.36 -9.26 -9.88
N SER A 44 5.96 -10.11 -9.04
CA SER A 44 5.78 -10.03 -7.58
C SER A 44 6.31 -8.71 -7.00
N GLY A 45 7.47 -8.23 -7.45
CA GLY A 45 8.02 -6.92 -7.08
C GLY A 45 7.11 -5.75 -7.51
N LEU A 46 6.58 -5.78 -8.73
CA LEU A 46 5.65 -4.76 -9.24
C LEU A 46 4.33 -4.74 -8.45
N LEU A 47 3.78 -5.92 -8.13
CA LEU A 47 2.57 -6.04 -7.31
C LEU A 47 2.80 -5.51 -5.89
N ALA A 48 3.96 -5.78 -5.28
CA ALA A 48 4.33 -5.25 -3.98
C ALA A 48 4.44 -3.70 -4.01
N LEU A 49 5.05 -3.14 -5.06
CA LEU A 49 5.13 -1.70 -5.28
C LEU A 49 3.75 -1.04 -5.42
N LEU A 50 2.86 -1.63 -6.22
CA LEU A 50 1.48 -1.14 -6.35
C LEU A 50 0.73 -1.18 -5.02
N GLY A 51 0.93 -2.24 -4.24
CA GLY A 51 0.41 -2.34 -2.87
C GLY A 51 0.90 -1.21 -1.97
N LEU A 52 2.20 -0.90 -1.99
CA LEU A 52 2.82 0.18 -1.22
C LEU A 52 2.28 1.56 -1.60
N VAL A 53 2.16 1.84 -2.90
CA VAL A 53 1.63 3.11 -3.40
C VAL A 53 0.19 3.30 -2.93
N ALA A 54 -0.65 2.28 -3.09
CA ALA A 54 -2.05 2.36 -2.68
C ALA A 54 -2.21 2.46 -1.14
N ALA A 55 -1.35 1.81 -0.35
CA ALA A 55 -1.31 1.95 1.10
C ALA A 55 -0.89 3.38 1.52
N THR A 56 0.07 3.97 0.82
CA THR A 56 0.53 5.35 1.05
C THR A 56 -0.59 6.35 0.79
N ILE A 57 -1.28 6.24 -0.34
CA ILE A 57 -2.42 7.10 -0.68
C ILE A 57 -3.53 7.00 0.39
N MET A 58 -3.85 5.78 0.83
CA MET A 58 -4.82 5.59 1.93
C MET A 58 -4.34 6.19 3.25
N THR A 59 -3.05 6.16 3.53
CA THR A 59 -2.52 6.73 4.78
C THR A 59 -2.62 8.26 4.75
N VAL A 60 -2.18 8.88 3.65
CA VAL A 60 -2.24 10.34 3.46
C VAL A 60 -3.69 10.84 3.50
N GLY A 61 -4.62 10.15 2.83
CA GLY A 61 -6.04 10.51 2.88
C GLY A 61 -6.65 10.43 4.28
N PHE A 62 -6.17 9.51 5.13
CA PHE A 62 -6.75 9.25 6.44
C PHE A 62 -6.31 10.34 7.41
N PHE A 63 -5.01 10.67 7.36
CA PHE A 63 -4.47 11.78 8.13
C PHE A 63 -5.04 13.12 7.66
N GLY A 64 -5.16 13.35 6.35
CA GLY A 64 -5.76 14.58 5.81
C GLY A 64 -7.20 14.80 6.31
N THR A 65 -8.04 13.77 6.24
CA THR A 65 -9.42 13.85 6.73
C THR A 65 -9.51 14.01 8.25
N SER A 66 -8.63 13.36 9.01
CA SER A 66 -8.55 13.49 10.47
C SER A 66 -8.11 14.88 10.91
N ILE A 67 -7.12 15.46 10.22
CA ILE A 67 -6.65 16.84 10.43
C ILE A 67 -7.77 17.82 10.10
N GLN A 68 -8.42 17.70 8.94
CA GLN A 68 -9.55 18.58 8.57
C GLN A 68 -10.68 18.56 9.61
N ARG A 69 -11.06 17.38 10.11
CA ARG A 69 -12.09 17.26 11.16
C ARG A 69 -11.65 17.94 12.46
N THR A 70 -10.38 17.80 12.83
CA THR A 70 -9.80 18.43 14.02
C THR A 70 -9.77 19.95 13.88
N VAL A 71 -9.28 20.46 12.76
CA VAL A 71 -9.24 21.90 12.45
C VAL A 71 -10.65 22.49 12.44
N LYS A 72 -11.62 21.84 11.79
CA LYS A 72 -13.01 22.30 11.77
C LYS A 72 -13.63 22.33 13.17
N ARG A 73 -13.40 21.30 14.00
CA ARG A 73 -13.87 21.28 15.40
C ARG A 73 -13.23 22.38 16.24
N ASN A 74 -11.94 22.64 16.06
CA ASN A 74 -11.24 23.70 16.77
C ASN A 74 -11.72 25.09 16.31
N ALA A 75 -11.91 25.31 15.01
CA ALA A 75 -12.45 26.55 14.48
C ALA A 75 -13.87 26.83 15.03
N ILE A 76 -14.71 25.81 15.19
CA ILE A 76 -16.03 25.99 15.83
C ILE A 76 -15.88 26.33 17.32
N ARG A 77 -15.02 25.61 18.07
CA ARG A 77 -14.84 25.85 19.51
C ARG A 77 -14.19 27.20 19.85
N TYR A 78 -13.19 27.62 19.08
CA TYR A 78 -12.45 28.85 19.33
C TYR A 78 -12.99 30.04 18.53
N GLY A 79 -13.66 29.80 17.40
CA GLY A 79 -14.31 30.84 16.60
C GLY A 79 -15.64 31.33 17.18
N MET A 80 -16.37 30.51 17.93
CA MET A 80 -17.56 30.95 18.70
C MET A 80 -17.21 31.66 20.02
N ARG A 81 -15.92 31.93 20.28
CA ARG A 81 -15.44 32.60 21.50
C ARG A 81 -15.16 34.09 21.30
N LYS A 82 -15.70 34.69 20.24
CA LYS A 82 -15.76 36.14 20.02
C LYS A 82 -17.21 36.59 20.03
#